data_AF-A0A2K5U8J3-F1
#
_entry.id   AF-A0A2K5U8J3-F1
#
_cell.length_a   1.000
_cell.length_b   1.000
_cell.length_c   1.000
_cell.angle_alpha   90.00
_cell.angle_beta   90.00
_cell.angle_gamma   90.00
#
_symmetry.space_group_name_H-M   'P 1'
#
loop_
_entity.id
_entity.type
_entity.pdbx_description
1 polymer ?
#
loop_
_entity_poly.entity_id
_entity_poly.type
_entity_poly.pdbx_seq_one_letter_code
_entity_poly.pdbx_strand_id
1 'polypeptide(L)'
;MFVLVEMVDTVRIPPWQFERKLNDSIAEELNKKLANKVVYNVGLCICLFDITKLEDAYVFPGDGASHTKVHFRYVVFHPFLDEILIGKIKGCSPEGVHVSLGFFDDILIPPESLQQPAKFDEAEQVWVWEYETEEGAHDLYMDTGEEIRFRVVDESFVDTSPTGPSSADATTSSEELPKKEAPYTLVVSGPDGTETTMEAGEPECSAGGCVLWVLLWDLPQQVRDPVGRALAGHFSLESLGFYRPGL
;
A
#
# COMPACT_ATOMS: atom_id res chain seq x y z
N MET A 1 -7.01 -0.70 5.96
CA MET A 1 -6.02 0.12 5.23
C MET A 1 -6.57 1.46 4.71
N PHE A 2 -7.79 1.55 4.13
CA PHE A 2 -8.34 2.82 3.65
C PHE A 2 -9.50 3.32 4.49
N VAL A 3 -9.55 4.63 4.73
CA VAL A 3 -10.61 5.32 5.47
C VAL A 3 -11.19 6.45 4.63
N LEU A 4 -12.49 6.72 4.83
CA LEU A 4 -13.15 7.89 4.25
C LEU A 4 -13.09 9.03 5.25
N VAL A 5 -12.56 10.17 4.81
CA VAL A 5 -12.41 11.36 5.65
C VAL A 5 -13.27 12.48 5.10
N GLU A 6 -14.16 12.99 5.94
CA GLU A 6 -14.97 14.18 5.64
C GLU A 6 -14.13 15.44 5.86
N MET A 7 -13.98 16.24 4.80
CA MET A 7 -13.21 17.47 4.82
C MET A 7 -14.00 18.63 4.21
N VAL A 8 -13.64 19.83 4.63
CA VAL A 8 -14.22 21.07 4.11
C VAL A 8 -13.09 21.92 3.55
N ASP A 9 -13.21 22.29 2.28
CA ASP A 9 -12.21 23.12 1.61
C ASP A 9 -12.88 24.21 0.77
N THR A 10 -12.16 25.32 0.56
CA THR A 10 -12.58 26.39 -0.34
C THR A 10 -11.81 26.28 -1.64
N VAL A 11 -12.52 25.93 -2.71
CA VAL A 11 -11.93 25.70 -4.03
C VAL A 11 -12.08 26.96 -4.86
N ARG A 12 -10.97 27.41 -5.46
CA ARG A 12 -10.94 28.54 -6.39
C ARG A 12 -11.05 28.03 -7.83
N ILE A 13 -12.18 28.30 -8.48
CA ILE A 13 -12.43 27.96 -9.88
C ILE A 13 -12.12 29.16 -10.77
N PRO A 14 -11.14 29.07 -11.67
CA PRO A 14 -10.80 30.15 -12.57
C PRO A 14 -11.86 30.36 -13.67
N PRO A 15 -11.98 31.59 -14.22
CA PRO A 15 -13.07 31.95 -15.14
C PRO A 15 -13.05 31.19 -16.47
N TRP A 16 -11.89 30.71 -16.92
CA TRP A 16 -11.80 29.90 -18.15
C TRP A 16 -12.38 28.48 -17.99
N GLN A 17 -12.64 28.03 -16.77
CA GLN A 17 -13.30 26.74 -16.49
C GLN A 17 -14.82 26.87 -16.27
N PHE A 18 -15.40 28.07 -16.40
CA PHE A 18 -16.83 28.31 -16.18
C PHE A 18 -17.73 27.70 -17.26
N GLU A 19 -17.17 27.33 -18.41
CA GLU A 19 -17.91 26.61 -19.47
C GLU A 19 -18.21 25.15 -19.08
N ARG A 20 -17.48 24.58 -18.11
CA ARG A 20 -17.66 23.21 -17.63
C ARG A 20 -18.64 23.16 -16.46
N LYS A 21 -19.16 21.96 -16.17
CA LYS A 21 -19.99 21.73 -14.98
C LYS A 21 -19.16 21.97 -13.72
N LEU A 22 -19.74 22.71 -12.77
CA LEU A 22 -19.06 23.08 -11.52
C LEU A 22 -18.54 21.86 -10.75
N ASN A 23 -19.32 20.78 -10.70
CA ASN A 23 -18.95 19.54 -10.01
C ASN A 23 -17.67 18.91 -10.60
N ASP A 24 -17.54 18.90 -11.93
CA ASP A 24 -16.38 18.31 -12.61
C ASP A 24 -15.13 19.17 -12.37
N SER A 25 -15.28 20.49 -12.48
CA SER A 25 -14.19 21.44 -12.20
C SER A 25 -13.72 21.36 -10.74
N ILE A 26 -14.64 21.25 -9.78
CA ILE A 26 -14.31 21.08 -8.36
C ILE A 26 -13.57 19.76 -8.12
N ALA A 27 -14.04 18.65 -8.69
CA ALA A 27 -13.39 17.36 -8.53
C ALA A 27 -11.96 17.36 -9.09
N GLU A 28 -11.75 18.01 -10.24
CA GLU A 28 -10.44 18.17 -10.85
C GLU A 28 -9.49 19.00 -9.97
N GLU A 29 -9.95 20.14 -9.46
CA GLU A 29 -9.13 21.02 -8.60
C GLU A 29 -8.84 20.40 -7.22
N LEU A 30 -9.81 19.68 -6.62
CA LEU A 30 -9.58 18.95 -5.37
C LEU A 30 -8.54 17.83 -5.56
N ASN A 31 -8.61 17.08 -6.66
CA ASN A 31 -7.63 16.04 -6.95
C ASN A 31 -6.24 16.64 -7.21
N LYS A 32 -6.12 17.76 -7.94
CA LYS A 32 -4.82 18.46 -8.09
C LYS A 32 -4.25 18.93 -6.76
N LYS A 33 -5.11 19.36 -5.83
CA LYS A 33 -4.70 19.90 -4.54
C LYS A 33 -4.32 18.81 -3.54
N LEU A 34 -5.04 17.69 -3.49
CA LEU A 34 -4.90 16.69 -2.42
C LEU A 34 -4.30 15.35 -2.87
N ALA A 35 -4.30 15.03 -4.17
CA ALA A 35 -3.77 13.74 -4.61
C ALA A 35 -2.28 13.60 -4.27
N ASN A 36 -1.92 12.44 -3.74
CA ASN A 36 -0.57 12.08 -3.33
C ASN A 36 0.06 13.08 -2.33
N LYS A 37 -0.77 13.69 -1.49
CA LYS A 37 -0.31 14.52 -0.37
C LYS A 37 -0.66 13.87 0.95
N VAL A 38 0.28 13.93 1.87
CA VAL A 38 0.06 13.55 3.27
C VAL A 38 -0.58 14.72 3.99
N VAL A 39 -1.72 14.48 4.62
CA VAL A 39 -2.38 15.42 5.52
C VAL A 39 -2.04 15.00 6.95
N TYR A 40 -1.57 15.95 7.75
CA TYR A 40 -1.16 15.72 9.14
C TYR A 40 -2.32 15.15 9.97
N ASN A 41 -2.05 14.11 10.77
CA ASN A 41 -3.03 13.35 11.58
C ASN A 41 -4.12 12.62 10.79
N VAL A 42 -4.05 12.55 9.46
CA VAL A 42 -5.09 11.92 8.64
C VAL A 42 -4.50 10.83 7.75
N GLY A 43 -3.32 11.05 7.16
CA GLY A 43 -2.64 10.07 6.30
C GLY A 43 -2.49 10.51 4.85
N LEU A 44 -2.22 9.55 3.96
CA LEU A 44 -1.95 9.80 2.54
C LEU A 44 -3.25 9.85 1.73
N CYS A 45 -3.53 10.99 1.11
CA CYS A 45 -4.70 11.20 0.27
C CYS A 45 -4.53 10.58 -1.12
N ILE A 46 -5.47 9.74 -1.55
CA ILE A 46 -5.43 9.06 -2.86
C ILE A 46 -6.30 9.78 -3.88
N CYS A 47 -7.63 9.73 -3.68
CA CYS A 47 -8.60 10.29 -4.63
C CYS A 47 -9.88 10.75 -3.93
N LEU A 48 -10.59 11.65 -4.60
CA LEU A 48 -11.92 12.11 -4.19
C LEU A 48 -12.93 10.95 -4.31
N PHE A 49 -13.70 10.71 -3.25
CA PHE A 49 -14.78 9.72 -3.25
C PHE A 49 -16.07 10.34 -3.80
N ASP A 50 -16.63 11.30 -3.06
CA ASP A 50 -17.81 12.04 -3.47
C ASP A 50 -17.88 13.45 -2.85
N ILE A 51 -18.74 14.28 -3.42
CA ILE A 51 -19.05 15.62 -2.91
C ILE A 51 -20.40 15.55 -2.22
N THR A 52 -20.43 15.75 -0.91
CA THR A 52 -21.64 15.65 -0.09
C THR A 52 -22.48 16.91 -0.16
N LYS A 53 -21.83 18.08 -0.05
CA LYS A 53 -22.52 19.38 -0.04
C LYS A 53 -21.68 20.44 -0.75
N LEU A 54 -22.36 21.21 -1.59
CA LEU A 54 -21.78 22.35 -2.30
C LEU A 54 -22.49 23.62 -1.79
N GLU A 55 -21.71 24.58 -1.30
CA GLU A 55 -22.22 25.89 -0.89
C GLU A 55 -22.23 26.88 -2.06
N ASP A 56 -22.78 28.07 -1.82
CA ASP A 56 -22.85 29.10 -2.86
C ASP A 56 -21.45 29.56 -3.31
N ALA A 57 -21.36 29.89 -4.59
CA ALA A 57 -20.16 30.42 -5.23
C ALA A 57 -20.05 31.94 -5.01
N TYR A 58 -18.93 32.38 -4.41
CA TYR A 58 -18.65 33.79 -4.16
C TYR A 58 -17.54 34.31 -5.06
N VAL A 59 -17.68 35.53 -5.57
CA VAL A 59 -16.65 36.24 -6.33
C VAL A 59 -16.17 37.42 -5.49
N PHE A 60 -14.87 37.48 -5.21
CA PHE A 60 -14.29 38.56 -4.43
C PHE A 60 -13.98 39.77 -5.32
N PRO A 61 -14.17 41.01 -4.83
CA PRO A 61 -13.79 42.20 -5.60
C PRO A 61 -12.26 42.18 -5.81
N GLY A 62 -11.83 42.14 -7.08
CA GLY A 62 -10.41 42.08 -7.45
C GLY A 62 -9.93 40.71 -7.94
N ASP A 63 -10.70 39.64 -7.74
CA ASP A 63 -10.47 38.33 -8.38
C ASP A 63 -11.70 37.91 -9.18
N GLY A 64 -11.51 37.62 -10.47
CA GLY A 64 -12.59 37.13 -11.34
C GLY A 64 -12.93 35.65 -11.15
N ALA A 65 -12.22 34.95 -10.27
CA ALA A 65 -12.46 33.54 -9.96
C ALA A 65 -13.62 33.33 -8.96
N SER A 66 -14.31 32.21 -9.14
CA SER A 66 -15.37 31.76 -8.25
C SER A 66 -14.77 30.97 -7.10
N HIS A 67 -15.11 31.34 -5.87
CA HIS A 67 -14.70 30.63 -4.66
C HIS A 67 -15.91 29.90 -4.09
N THR A 68 -15.84 28.58 -4.06
CA THR A 68 -16.93 27.73 -3.58
C THR A 68 -16.43 26.91 -2.39
N LYS A 69 -17.17 26.94 -1.28
CA LYS A 69 -16.91 26.03 -0.16
C LYS A 69 -17.57 24.68 -0.43
N VAL A 70 -16.80 23.62 -0.28
CA VAL A 70 -17.21 22.26 -0.63
C VAL A 70 -16.98 21.34 0.56
N HIS A 71 -17.99 20.53 0.87
CA HIS A 71 -17.91 19.42 1.81
C HIS A 71 -17.84 18.13 1.02
N PHE A 72 -16.79 17.35 1.23
CA PHE A 72 -16.52 16.16 0.44
C PHE A 72 -15.90 15.06 1.28
N ARG A 73 -15.97 13.83 0.77
CA ARG A 73 -15.28 12.68 1.34
C ARG A 73 -14.10 12.30 0.47
N TYR A 74 -12.96 12.06 1.10
CA TYR A 74 -11.73 11.68 0.43
C TYR A 74 -11.29 10.29 0.87
N VAL A 75 -10.76 9.49 -0.07
CA VAL A 75 -10.16 8.19 0.25
C VAL A 75 -8.72 8.44 0.71
N VAL A 76 -8.46 8.08 1.97
CA VAL A 76 -7.15 8.24 2.59
C VAL A 76 -6.59 6.87 2.98
N PHE A 77 -5.31 6.66 2.69
CA PHE A 77 -4.54 5.53 3.22
C PHE A 77 -4.07 5.86 4.62
N HIS A 78 -4.67 5.15 5.58
CA HIS A 78 -4.38 5.24 7.00
C HIS A 78 -4.64 3.84 7.58
N PRO A 79 -3.65 2.94 7.52
CA PRO A 79 -3.75 1.63 8.14
C PRO A 79 -3.90 1.75 9.65
N PHE A 80 -4.60 0.80 10.26
CA PHE A 80 -4.74 0.77 11.72
C PHE A 80 -3.57 -0.01 12.35
N LEU A 81 -3.31 0.24 13.63
CA LEU A 81 -2.33 -0.52 14.40
C LEU A 81 -2.72 -2.00 14.45
N ASP A 82 -1.74 -2.89 14.33
CA ASP A 82 -1.89 -4.34 14.20
C ASP A 82 -2.55 -4.83 12.89
N GLU A 83 -2.67 -3.98 11.85
CA GLU A 83 -3.12 -4.42 10.53
C GLU A 83 -2.02 -5.22 9.79
N ILE A 84 -2.39 -6.35 9.18
CA ILE A 84 -1.48 -7.17 8.35
C ILE A 84 -1.58 -6.69 6.89
N LEU A 85 -0.44 -6.32 6.32
CA LEU A 85 -0.30 -5.86 4.94
C LEU A 85 0.72 -6.69 4.17
N ILE A 86 0.62 -6.68 2.85
CA ILE A 86 1.55 -7.35 1.93
C ILE A 86 2.26 -6.27 1.13
N GLY A 87 3.59 -6.29 1.11
CA GLY A 87 4.41 -5.34 0.36
C GLY A 87 5.68 -5.97 -0.18
N LYS A 88 6.41 -5.22 -0.99
CA LYS A 88 7.66 -5.67 -1.60
C LYS A 88 8.86 -5.05 -0.92
N ILE A 89 9.91 -5.82 -0.71
CA ILE A 89 11.17 -5.29 -0.19
C ILE A 89 11.76 -4.34 -1.22
N LYS A 90 11.94 -3.07 -0.86
CA LYS A 90 12.56 -2.06 -1.72
C LYS A 90 14.08 -2.09 -1.59
N GLY A 91 14.56 -2.30 -0.37
CA GLY A 91 15.98 -2.33 -0.04
C GLY A 91 16.19 -2.58 1.44
N CYS A 92 17.40 -2.97 1.78
CA CYS A 92 17.83 -3.24 3.14
C CYS A 92 18.87 -2.20 3.55
N SER A 93 18.80 -1.75 4.80
CA SER A 93 19.73 -0.80 5.40
C SER A 93 20.10 -1.30 6.80
N PRO A 94 21.19 -0.80 7.40
CA PRO A 94 21.53 -1.14 8.79
C PRO A 94 20.47 -0.64 9.79
N GLU A 95 19.66 0.37 9.40
CA GLU A 95 18.52 0.84 10.20
C GLU A 95 17.33 -0.11 10.14
N GLY A 96 17.25 -0.99 9.14
CA GLY A 96 16.19 -1.97 8.99
C GLY A 96 15.88 -2.37 7.55
N VAL A 97 14.74 -3.04 7.33
CA VAL A 97 14.25 -3.41 6.00
C VAL A 97 13.24 -2.36 5.53
N HIS A 98 13.46 -1.79 4.33
CA HIS A 98 12.53 -0.85 3.71
C HIS A 98 11.55 -1.58 2.80
N VAL A 99 10.26 -1.31 2.99
CA VAL A 99 9.17 -1.99 2.27
C VAL A 99 8.37 -0.97 1.47
N SER A 100 7.95 -1.37 0.27
CA SER A 100 7.08 -0.59 -0.60
C SER A 100 5.76 -1.30 -0.83
N LEU A 101 4.66 -0.54 -0.76
CA LEU A 101 3.31 -0.94 -1.17
C LEU A 101 2.97 -0.47 -2.59
N GLY A 102 3.93 0.11 -3.30
CA GLY A 102 3.78 0.65 -4.66
C GLY A 102 3.43 2.14 -4.69
N PHE A 103 2.42 2.58 -3.93
CA PHE A 103 2.08 4.01 -3.80
C PHE A 103 2.66 4.66 -2.53
N PHE A 104 3.19 3.85 -1.60
CA PHE A 104 3.81 4.28 -0.35
C PHE A 104 5.06 3.47 -0.09
N ASP A 105 6.17 4.16 0.19
CA ASP A 105 7.52 3.58 0.28
C ASP A 105 8.20 3.79 1.64
N ASP A 106 7.63 4.65 2.50
CA ASP A 106 8.23 5.05 3.78
C ASP A 106 7.78 4.10 4.92
N ILE A 107 8.03 2.80 4.71
CA ILE A 107 7.76 1.72 5.67
C ILE A 107 9.10 1.13 6.11
N LEU A 108 9.33 1.10 7.42
CA LEU A 108 10.56 0.58 8.02
C LEU A 108 10.25 -0.60 8.96
N ILE A 109 10.96 -1.71 8.76
CA ILE A 109 11.02 -2.82 9.71
C ILE A 109 12.30 -2.66 10.53
N PRO A 110 12.20 -2.24 11.80
CA PRO A 110 13.36 -2.10 12.64
C PRO A 110 13.91 -3.49 12.99
N PRO A 111 15.23 -3.64 13.19
CA PRO A 111 15.87 -4.93 13.41
C PRO A 111 15.41 -5.62 14.70
N GLU A 112 14.94 -4.86 15.69
CA GLU A 112 14.38 -5.39 16.94
C GLU A 112 13.07 -6.15 16.70
N SER A 113 12.37 -5.85 15.61
CA SER A 113 11.11 -6.49 15.21
C SER A 113 11.29 -7.54 14.11
N LEU A 114 12.53 -7.85 13.73
CA LEU A 114 12.84 -8.96 12.84
C LEU A 114 12.89 -10.30 13.61
N GLN A 115 12.75 -11.39 12.86
CA GLN A 115 12.82 -12.74 13.42
C GLN A 115 14.23 -13.02 13.95
N GLN A 116 14.34 -13.45 15.20
CA GLN A 116 15.62 -13.83 15.79
C GLN A 116 15.90 -15.31 15.48
N PRO A 117 17.13 -15.70 15.07
CA PRO A 117 18.34 -14.87 14.91
C PRO A 117 18.47 -14.27 13.50
N ALA A 118 18.36 -12.95 13.38
CA ALA A 118 18.67 -12.21 12.15
C ALA A 118 20.01 -11.49 12.28
N LYS A 119 20.81 -11.50 11.21
CA LYS A 119 22.08 -10.79 11.10
C LYS A 119 22.08 -9.91 9.87
N PHE A 120 22.70 -8.74 9.98
CA PHE A 120 22.91 -7.85 8.84
C PHE A 120 24.29 -8.11 8.24
N ASP A 121 24.35 -8.36 6.94
CA ASP A 121 25.60 -8.42 6.20
C ASP A 121 25.88 -7.05 5.56
N GLU A 122 26.91 -6.35 6.05
CA GLU A 122 27.32 -5.05 5.52
C GLU A 122 27.88 -5.13 4.09
N ALA A 123 28.46 -6.27 3.69
CA ALA A 123 29.08 -6.42 2.38
C ALA A 123 28.02 -6.51 1.27
N GLU A 124 26.93 -7.23 1.54
CA GLU A 124 25.83 -7.43 0.59
C GLU A 124 24.68 -6.44 0.81
N GLN A 125 24.66 -5.72 1.96
CA GLN A 125 23.55 -4.86 2.39
C GLN A 125 22.22 -5.63 2.44
N VAL A 126 22.25 -6.86 2.95
CA VAL A 126 21.10 -7.77 3.03
C VAL A 126 20.92 -8.25 4.46
N TRP A 127 19.66 -8.40 4.87
CA TRP A 127 19.31 -9.06 6.12
C TRP A 127 19.20 -10.58 5.89
N VAL A 128 19.92 -11.33 6.72
CA VAL A 128 19.97 -12.79 6.68
C VAL A 128 19.30 -13.33 7.92
N TRP A 129 18.38 -14.27 7.72
CA TRP A 129 17.77 -15.03 8.80
C TRP A 129 18.35 -16.44 8.84
N GLU A 130 19.00 -16.78 9.95
CA GLU A 130 19.57 -18.12 10.16
C GLU A 130 18.51 -18.99 10.86
N TYR A 131 18.04 -20.06 10.21
CA TYR A 131 17.15 -21.02 10.84
C TYR A 131 17.88 -22.34 11.11
N GLU A 132 17.81 -22.82 12.36
CA GLU A 132 18.38 -24.10 12.78
C GLU A 132 17.41 -25.23 12.44
N THR A 133 17.85 -26.18 11.62
CA THR A 133 17.16 -27.46 11.41
C THR A 133 18.00 -28.63 11.92
N GLU A 134 17.39 -29.81 12.03
CA GLU A 134 18.08 -31.05 12.44
C GLU A 134 19.23 -31.45 11.49
N GLU A 135 19.26 -30.91 10.27
CA GLU A 135 20.28 -31.19 9.24
C GLU A 135 21.30 -30.06 9.05
N GLY A 136 21.17 -28.92 9.76
CA GLY A 136 22.10 -27.80 9.71
C GLY A 136 21.47 -26.43 9.89
N ALA A 137 22.31 -25.40 9.99
CA ALA A 137 21.89 -24.01 9.90
C ALA A 137 21.73 -23.63 8.42
N HIS A 138 20.56 -23.09 8.08
CA HIS A 138 20.27 -22.59 6.75
C HIS A 138 20.05 -21.08 6.79
N ASP A 139 20.71 -20.38 5.87
CA ASP A 139 20.68 -18.93 5.78
C ASP A 139 19.66 -18.53 4.71
N LEU A 140 18.63 -17.79 5.11
CA LEU A 140 17.63 -17.24 4.22
C LEU A 140 17.90 -15.74 4.02
N TYR A 141 18.18 -15.37 2.77
CA TYR A 141 18.44 -13.99 2.37
C TYR A 141 17.13 -13.30 2.02
N MET A 142 16.93 -12.09 2.56
CA MET A 142 15.81 -11.24 2.19
C MET A 142 16.18 -10.40 0.97
N ASP A 143 15.87 -10.89 -0.22
CA ASP A 143 16.20 -10.23 -1.48
C ASP A 143 15.24 -9.08 -1.81
N THR A 144 15.75 -8.09 -2.55
CA THR A 144 14.90 -6.99 -3.05
C THR A 144 13.83 -7.50 -4.01
N GLY A 145 12.61 -7.03 -3.84
CA GLY A 145 11.47 -7.35 -4.71
C GLY A 145 10.63 -8.55 -4.25
N GLU A 146 11.05 -9.27 -3.21
CA GLU A 146 10.24 -10.33 -2.61
C GLU A 146 9.01 -9.75 -1.88
N GLU A 147 7.89 -10.47 -1.96
CA GLU A 147 6.63 -10.10 -1.33
C GLU A 147 6.60 -10.63 0.11
N ILE A 148 6.55 -9.72 1.08
CA ILE A 148 6.51 -10.04 2.50
C ILE A 148 5.20 -9.60 3.15
N ARG A 149 4.77 -10.36 4.15
CA ARG A 149 3.66 -10.01 5.05
C ARG A 149 4.23 -9.37 6.30
N PHE A 150 3.71 -8.22 6.67
CA PHE A 150 4.14 -7.50 7.87
C PHE A 150 2.92 -6.96 8.61
N ARG A 151 3.08 -6.73 9.91
CA ARG A 151 2.04 -6.14 10.77
C ARG A 151 2.46 -4.73 11.17
N VAL A 152 1.57 -3.75 10.97
CA VAL A 152 1.80 -2.37 11.41
C VAL A 152 1.84 -2.30 12.93
N VAL A 153 2.93 -1.78 13.51
CA VAL A 153 3.11 -1.70 14.97
C VAL A 153 2.91 -0.28 15.46
N ASP A 154 3.48 0.69 14.74
CA ASP A 154 3.44 2.09 15.12
C ASP A 154 3.40 2.99 13.87
N GLU A 155 2.85 4.18 14.05
CA GLU A 155 2.79 5.22 13.03
C GLU A 155 3.32 6.54 13.57
N SER A 156 4.07 7.26 12.74
CA SER A 156 4.63 8.55 13.13
C SER A 156 4.36 9.60 12.05
N PHE A 157 3.90 10.77 12.50
CA PHE A 157 3.66 11.95 11.66
C PHE A 157 4.64 13.06 12.04
N VAL A 158 5.47 13.47 11.08
CA VAL A 158 6.39 14.59 11.24
C VAL A 158 5.84 15.80 10.50
N ASP A 159 5.65 16.91 11.24
CA ASP A 159 5.27 18.18 10.62
C ASP A 159 6.46 18.77 9.86
N THR A 160 6.34 18.82 8.54
CA THR A 160 7.34 19.37 7.62
C THR A 160 7.13 20.87 7.36
N SER A 161 6.35 21.55 8.21
CA SER A 161 6.17 23.00 8.13
C SER A 161 7.53 23.72 8.24
N PRO A 162 7.80 24.71 7.35
CA PRO A 162 9.08 25.40 7.34
C PRO A 162 9.27 26.16 8.66
N THR A 163 10.28 25.77 9.43
CA THR A 163 10.63 26.45 10.68
C THR A 163 11.40 27.73 10.36
N GLY A 164 10.69 28.86 10.39
CA GLY A 164 11.28 30.21 10.30
C GLY A 164 11.15 30.87 8.92
N PRO A 165 11.31 32.21 8.85
CA PRO A 165 11.23 32.93 7.59
C PRO A 165 12.41 32.52 6.70
N SER A 166 12.11 31.85 5.59
CA SER A 166 13.07 31.61 4.51
C SER A 166 13.44 32.95 3.88
N SER A 167 14.44 33.62 4.44
CA SER A 167 15.11 34.72 3.76
C SER A 167 15.91 34.12 2.60
N ALA A 168 15.50 34.43 1.38
CA ALA A 168 16.15 34.05 0.13
C ALA A 168 17.50 34.76 -0.10
N ASP A 169 18.33 34.88 0.93
CA ASP A 169 19.67 35.46 0.83
C ASP A 169 20.58 34.97 1.97
N ALA A 170 21.26 33.84 1.75
CA ALA A 170 22.50 33.46 2.42
C ALA A 170 23.18 32.33 1.65
N THR A 171 24.06 32.70 0.72
CA THR A 171 25.04 31.77 0.15
C THR A 171 26.24 31.71 1.10
N THR A 172 26.79 30.51 1.31
CA THR A 172 28.01 30.13 2.06
C THR A 172 27.88 29.84 3.56
N SER A 173 27.68 28.56 3.92
CA SER A 173 28.68 27.70 4.58
C SER A 173 28.04 26.33 4.88
N SER A 174 28.75 25.26 4.50
CA SER A 174 28.55 23.83 4.85
C SER A 174 27.34 23.47 5.73
N GLU A 175 26.25 23.02 5.12
CA GLU A 175 25.19 22.26 5.82
C GLU A 175 24.81 21.07 4.93
N GLU A 176 24.86 19.88 5.52
CA GLU A 176 24.33 18.66 4.92
C GLU A 176 22.92 18.94 4.40
N LEU A 177 22.59 18.46 3.20
CA LEU A 177 21.22 18.49 2.70
C LEU A 177 20.29 18.07 3.84
N PRO A 178 19.37 18.92 4.31
CA PRO A 178 18.44 18.50 5.35
C PRO A 178 17.72 17.30 4.77
N LYS A 179 17.93 16.12 5.38
CA LYS A 179 17.16 14.92 5.05
C LYS A 179 15.72 15.35 5.22
N LYS A 180 14.99 15.51 4.11
CA LYS A 180 13.56 15.79 4.16
C LYS A 180 12.96 14.54 4.78
N GLU A 181 12.75 14.60 6.09
CA GLU A 181 12.12 13.51 6.82
C GLU A 181 10.76 13.26 6.18
N ALA A 182 10.45 11.99 5.96
CA ALA A 182 9.18 11.61 5.39
C ALA A 182 8.07 12.09 6.34
N PRO A 183 7.05 12.82 5.85
CA PRO A 183 6.01 13.38 6.71
C PRO A 183 5.12 12.30 7.34
N TYR A 184 5.16 11.09 6.80
CA TYR A 184 4.46 9.92 7.32
C TYR A 184 5.37 8.70 7.24
N THR A 185 5.62 8.06 8.37
CA THR A 185 6.46 6.86 8.46
C THR A 185 5.70 5.79 9.22
N LEU A 186 5.73 4.57 8.68
CA LEU A 186 5.14 3.40 9.31
C LEU A 186 6.24 2.49 9.84
N VAL A 187 6.16 2.15 11.12
CA VAL A 187 7.00 1.15 11.76
C VAL A 187 6.22 -0.15 11.80
N VAL A 188 6.80 -1.20 11.24
CA VAL A 188 6.10 -2.48 11.09
C VAL A 188 6.96 -3.62 11.61
N SER A 189 6.30 -4.68 12.09
CA SER A 189 6.95 -5.92 12.52
C SER A 189 6.97 -6.92 11.39
N GLY A 190 8.04 -7.73 11.36
CA GLY A 190 8.16 -8.84 10.42
C GLY A 190 7.04 -9.88 10.64
N PRO A 191 6.93 -10.88 9.75
CA PRO A 191 5.96 -11.94 9.92
C PRO A 191 6.20 -12.64 11.26
N ASP A 192 5.25 -12.52 12.19
CA ASP A 192 5.25 -13.32 13.40
C ASP A 192 5.36 -14.78 12.98
N GLY A 193 6.30 -15.52 13.56
CA GLY A 193 6.60 -16.93 13.25
C GLY A 193 5.48 -17.92 13.59
N THR A 194 4.21 -17.49 13.55
CA THR A 194 3.02 -18.32 13.70
C THR A 194 2.24 -18.25 12.40
N GLU A 195 2.33 -19.33 11.60
CA GLU A 195 1.65 -19.55 10.31
C GLU A 195 2.22 -18.87 9.06
N THR A 196 3.53 -19.07 8.80
CA THR A 196 3.96 -19.24 7.40
C THR A 196 4.03 -20.74 7.12
N THR A 197 2.92 -21.32 6.67
CA THR A 197 2.99 -22.55 5.88
C THR A 197 3.69 -22.18 4.58
N MET A 198 5.02 -22.29 4.57
CA MET A 198 5.79 -22.28 3.34
C MET A 198 5.41 -23.56 2.59
N GLU A 199 4.49 -23.47 1.63
CA GLU A 199 4.55 -24.39 0.50
C GLU A 199 5.86 -24.07 -0.21
N ALA A 200 6.88 -24.90 0.06
CA ALA A 200 8.06 -24.99 -0.77
C ALA A 200 7.59 -25.47 -2.16
N GLY A 201 7.35 -24.52 -3.06
CA GLY A 201 7.20 -24.81 -4.47
C GLY A 201 8.54 -25.31 -5.00
N GLU A 202 8.62 -26.60 -5.32
CA GLU A 202 9.74 -27.17 -6.06
C GLU A 202 9.93 -26.44 -7.41
N PRO A 203 11.17 -26.25 -7.89
CA PRO A 203 11.41 -25.61 -9.17
C PRO A 203 11.22 -26.63 -10.32
N GLU A 204 10.03 -26.66 -10.93
CA GLU A 204 9.87 -27.34 -12.24
C GLU A 204 10.21 -26.39 -13.40
N CYS A 205 11.45 -26.49 -13.86
CA CYS A 205 11.85 -26.03 -15.19
C CYS A 205 11.41 -27.07 -16.24
N SER A 206 10.34 -26.81 -17.01
CA SER A 206 10.37 -27.07 -18.46
C SER A 206 9.24 -26.39 -19.24
N ALA A 207 9.65 -25.61 -20.24
CA ALA A 207 9.09 -25.47 -21.57
C ALA A 207 7.56 -25.41 -21.77
N GLY A 208 7.07 -24.19 -21.98
CA GLY A 208 6.08 -23.89 -23.02
C GLY A 208 4.61 -23.90 -22.61
N GLY A 209 3.92 -22.81 -22.94
CA GLY A 209 2.47 -22.80 -23.05
C GLY A 209 1.77 -21.91 -22.04
N CYS A 210 1.43 -20.72 -22.51
CA CYS A 210 0.46 -19.82 -21.90
C CYS A 210 -0.90 -20.52 -21.73
N VAL A 211 -1.62 -20.11 -20.67
CA VAL A 211 -3.08 -20.05 -20.47
C VAL A 211 -3.60 -20.95 -19.32
N LEU A 212 -4.31 -20.27 -18.40
CA LEU A 212 -5.36 -20.73 -17.48
C LEU A 212 -4.97 -20.87 -15.99
N TRP A 213 -4.98 -19.74 -15.27
CA TRP A 213 -5.24 -19.69 -13.83
C TRP A 213 -6.16 -18.51 -13.51
N VAL A 214 -7.45 -18.70 -13.80
CA VAL A 214 -8.53 -18.02 -13.08
C VAL A 214 -9.50 -19.12 -12.71
N LEU A 215 -9.91 -19.13 -11.43
CA LEU A 215 -10.85 -20.04 -10.77
C LEU A 215 -10.22 -21.26 -10.07
N LEU A 216 -9.75 -21.07 -8.83
CA LEU A 216 -10.13 -21.91 -7.69
C LEU A 216 -9.64 -21.28 -6.37
N TRP A 217 -10.42 -20.35 -5.79
CA TRP A 217 -10.21 -19.85 -4.42
C TRP A 217 -11.45 -20.05 -3.54
N ASP A 218 -12.33 -20.98 -3.88
CA ASP A 218 -13.46 -21.31 -3.02
C ASP A 218 -13.75 -22.81 -3.11
N LEU A 219 -13.24 -23.57 -2.13
CA LEU A 219 -13.87 -24.80 -1.66
C LEU A 219 -13.35 -25.13 -0.25
N PRO A 220 -14.25 -25.38 0.73
CA PRO A 220 -13.86 -25.62 2.13
C PRO A 220 -13.09 -26.93 2.33
N GLN A 221 -12.15 -26.89 3.30
CA GLN A 221 -11.48 -28.06 3.86
C GLN A 221 -12.47 -29.05 4.47
N GLN A 222 -12.85 -30.09 3.73
CA GLN A 222 -13.14 -31.39 4.31
C GLN A 222 -13.10 -32.45 3.21
N VAL A 223 -12.48 -33.60 3.53
CA VAL A 223 -12.21 -34.81 2.71
C VAL A 223 -10.85 -34.82 2.00
N ARG A 224 -9.77 -35.19 2.73
CA ARG A 224 -8.61 -35.95 2.20
C ARG A 224 -8.00 -36.85 3.29
N ASP A 225 -7.76 -38.11 2.94
CA ASP A 225 -7.11 -39.16 3.72
C ASP A 225 -5.56 -39.05 3.69
N PRO A 226 -4.83 -39.62 4.68
CA PRO A 226 -3.42 -39.30 4.94
C PRO A 226 -2.37 -39.86 3.97
N VAL A 227 -2.75 -40.41 2.80
CA VAL A 227 -1.77 -41.05 1.86
C VAL A 227 -1.95 -40.63 0.39
N GLY A 228 -2.62 -39.50 0.12
CA GLY A 228 -2.44 -38.78 -1.15
C GLY A 228 -2.62 -39.59 -2.45
N ARG A 229 -3.57 -40.54 -2.50
CA ARG A 229 -3.91 -41.25 -3.75
C ARG A 229 -5.24 -40.74 -4.31
N ALA A 230 -5.22 -40.33 -5.59
CA ALA A 230 -6.42 -40.11 -6.37
C ALA A 230 -7.07 -41.47 -6.69
N LEU A 231 -8.31 -41.67 -6.28
CA LEU A 231 -9.14 -42.76 -6.80
C LEU A 231 -9.61 -42.38 -8.21
N ALA A 232 -9.05 -43.04 -9.22
CA ALA A 232 -9.55 -43.02 -10.57
C ALA A 232 -10.93 -43.71 -10.61
N GLY A 233 -11.99 -42.93 -10.45
CA GLY A 233 -13.37 -43.32 -10.69
C GLY A 233 -13.79 -42.93 -12.10
N HIS A 234 -13.89 -43.92 -12.98
CA HIS A 234 -14.50 -43.84 -14.31
C HIS A 234 -15.92 -43.26 -14.19
N PHE A 235 -16.19 -42.08 -14.78
CA PHE A 235 -17.56 -41.63 -15.00
C PHE A 235 -17.75 -41.18 -16.46
N SER A 236 -18.68 -41.88 -17.10
CA SER A 236 -19.00 -41.81 -18.53
C SER A 236 -19.69 -40.50 -18.90
N LEU A 237 -19.31 -39.97 -20.07
CA LEU A 237 -19.89 -38.80 -20.72
C LEU A 237 -21.12 -39.23 -21.54
N GLU A 238 -22.25 -39.46 -20.90
CA GLU A 238 -23.55 -39.58 -21.57
C GLU A 238 -24.67 -39.01 -20.69
N SER A 239 -25.05 -37.77 -20.94
CA SER A 239 -26.47 -37.33 -20.97
C SER A 239 -26.53 -35.81 -21.14
N LEU A 240 -26.47 -35.37 -22.40
CA LEU A 240 -27.07 -34.12 -22.83
C LEU A 240 -28.58 -34.17 -22.53
N GLY A 241 -29.07 -33.23 -21.73
CA GLY A 241 -30.47 -33.09 -21.38
C GLY A 241 -30.89 -31.62 -21.46
N PHE A 242 -31.15 -31.15 -22.67
CA PHE A 242 -31.93 -29.95 -22.94
C PHE A 242 -33.26 -29.99 -22.15
N TYR A 243 -33.56 -28.95 -21.36
CA TYR A 243 -34.91 -28.73 -20.85
C TYR A 243 -35.27 -27.23 -20.86
N ARG A 244 -35.94 -26.81 -21.94
CA ARG A 244 -37.11 -25.90 -21.93
C ARG A 244 -38.30 -26.78 -22.35
N PRO A 245 -39.53 -26.63 -21.80
CA PRO A 245 -40.41 -25.43 -21.86
C PRO A 245 -41.11 -25.17 -20.49
N GLY A 246 -41.90 -24.15 -20.19
CA GLY A 246 -42.72 -23.18 -20.93
C GLY A 246 -44.11 -23.14 -20.27
N LEU A 247 -44.49 -21.98 -19.71
CA LEU A 247 -45.86 -21.46 -19.55
C LEU A 247 -45.77 -19.98 -19.19
#